data_AF-A0A961LI15-F1
#
_entry.id   AF-A0A961LI15-F1
#
_cell.length_a   1.000
_cell.length_b   1.000
_cell.length_c   1.000
_cell.angle_alpha   90.00
_cell.angle_beta   90.00
_cell.angle_gamma   90.00
#
_symmetry.space_group_name_H-M   'P 1'
#
loop_
_entity.id
_entity.type
_entity.pdbx_description
1 polymer ?
#
loop_
_entity_poly.entity_id
_entity_poly.type
_entity_poly.pdbx_seq_one_letter_code
_entity_poly.pdbx_strand_id
1 'polypeptide(L)' 'PMGPLQLADFIGLDTCLSIMQVLYEGLSDSKYRPCPLLVKYVEAGWLGRKTGRGFYDYRGETPVPTR' A
#
# COMPACT_ATOMS: atom_id res chain seq x y z
N PRO A 1 -3.57 11.15 -15.43
CA PRO A 1 -2.56 10.15 -15.01
C PRO A 1 -2.68 9.86 -13.50
N MET A 2 -2.53 8.60 -13.08
CA MET A 2 -2.69 8.19 -11.67
C MET A 2 -1.37 8.39 -10.89
N GLY A 3 -1.43 8.92 -9.67
CA GLY A 3 -0.25 9.07 -8.82
C GLY A 3 0.24 7.73 -8.25
N PRO A 4 1.51 7.63 -7.81
CA PRO A 4 2.09 6.36 -7.36
C PRO A 4 1.37 5.75 -6.15
N LEU A 5 0.91 6.57 -5.19
CA LEU A 5 0.15 6.09 -4.03
C LEU A 5 -1.25 5.59 -4.41
N GLN A 6 -1.89 6.29 -5.34
CA GLN A 6 -3.19 5.90 -5.86
C GLN A 6 -3.10 4.62 -6.69
N LEU A 7 -1.98 4.42 -7.40
CA LEU A 7 -1.67 3.18 -8.10
C LEU A 7 -1.42 2.02 -7.13
N ALA A 8 -0.69 2.26 -6.03
CA ALA A 8 -0.47 1.25 -4.99
C ALA A 8 -1.79 0.78 -4.37
N ASP A 9 -2.70 1.71 -4.07
CA ASP A 9 -4.04 1.37 -3.58
C ASP A 9 -4.90 0.63 -4.63
N PHE A 10 -4.64 0.85 -5.92
CA PHE A 10 -5.29 0.11 -6.99
C PHE A 10 -4.77 -1.33 -7.13
N ILE A 11 -3.45 -1.53 -7.02
CA ILE A 11 -2.79 -2.84 -7.06
C ILE A 11 -3.13 -3.66 -5.79
N GLY A 12 -3.17 -3.00 -4.64
CA GLY A 12 -3.33 -3.60 -3.33
C GLY A 12 -2.08 -3.44 -2.48
N LEU A 13 -2.25 -2.87 -1.28
CA LEU A 13 -1.12 -2.59 -0.38
C LEU A 13 -0.47 -3.88 0.17
N ASP A 14 -1.24 -4.95 0.31
CA ASP A 14 -0.74 -6.29 0.65
C ASP A 14 0.15 -6.88 -0.44
N THR A 15 -0.24 -6.72 -1.71
CA THR A 15 0.59 -7.15 -2.84
C THR A 15 1.89 -6.37 -2.89
N CYS A 16 1.84 -5.04 -2.73
CA CYS A 16 3.04 -4.21 -2.67
C CYS A 16 3.95 -4.61 -1.50
N LEU A 17 3.38 -4.87 -0.33
CA LEU A 17 4.14 -5.31 0.85
C LEU A 17 4.82 -6.67 0.61
N SER A 18 4.10 -7.63 0.04
CA SER A 18 4.63 -8.96 -0.28
C SER A 18 5.82 -8.88 -1.24
N ILE A 19 5.71 -8.08 -2.30
CA ILE A 19 6.81 -7.88 -3.25
C ILE A 19 8.03 -7.26 -2.56
N MET A 20 7.84 -6.23 -1.72
CA MET A 20 8.93 -5.61 -0.99
C MET A 20 9.61 -6.58 -0.01
N GLN A 21 8.83 -7.42 0.67
CA GLN A 21 9.34 -8.43 1.59
C GLN A 21 10.22 -9.46 0.86
N VAL A 22 9.75 -9.98 -0.28
CA VAL A 22 10.51 -10.91 -1.12
C VAL A 22 11.81 -10.27 -1.64
N LEU A 23 11.76 -9.00 -2.08
CA LEU A 23 12.94 -8.28 -2.53
C LEU A 23 13.93 -8.03 -1.38
N TYR A 24 13.43 -7.69 -0.19
CA TYR A 24 14.27 -7.46 0.98
C TYR A 24 14.96 -8.75 1.44
N GLU A 25 14.23 -9.87 1.49
CA GLU A 25 14.78 -11.18 1.88
C GLU A 25 15.74 -11.73 0.82
N GLY A 26 15.41 -11.61 -0.46
CA GLY A 26 16.21 -12.14 -1.56
C GLY A 26 17.48 -11.34 -1.85
N LEU A 27 17.46 -10.01 -1.67
CA LEU A 27 18.59 -9.13 -1.99
C LEU A 27 19.33 -8.63 -0.75
N SER A 28 18.75 -8.78 0.45
CA SER A 28 19.31 -8.26 1.72
C SER A 28 19.68 -6.77 1.68
N ASP A 29 19.05 -6.00 0.79
CA ASP A 29 19.33 -4.59 0.57
C ASP A 29 18.27 -3.72 1.28
N SER A 30 18.74 -2.86 2.18
CA SER A 30 17.90 -1.94 2.97
C SER A 30 16.99 -1.03 2.14
N LYS A 31 17.28 -0.80 0.85
CA LYS A 31 16.41 0.00 -0.03
C LYS A 31 15.04 -0.63 -0.29
N TYR A 32 14.91 -1.95 -0.11
CA TYR A 32 13.64 -2.67 -0.28
C TYR A 32 12.90 -2.88 1.03
N ARG A 33 13.44 -2.39 2.16
CA ARG A 33 12.78 -2.50 3.45
C ARG A 33 11.37 -1.88 3.37
N PRO A 34 10.30 -2.64 3.67
CA PRO A 34 8.96 -2.08 3.66
C PRO A 34 8.80 -0.98 4.70
N CYS A 35 8.10 0.10 4.33
CA CYS A 35 7.85 1.21 5.24
C CYS A 35 6.96 0.73 6.40
N PRO A 36 7.28 1.05 7.67
CA PRO A 36 6.44 0.67 8.81
C PRO A 36 4.98 1.15 8.70
N LEU A 37 4.73 2.25 7.98
CA LEU A 37 3.38 2.73 7.71
C LEU A 37 2.59 1.76 6.81
N LEU A 38 3.24 1.23 5.77
CA LEU A 38 2.63 0.27 4.84
C LEU A 38 2.24 -1.01 5.57
N VAL A 39 3.13 -1.51 6.44
CA VAL A 39 2.86 -2.69 7.28
C VAL A 39 1.62 -2.47 8.15
N LYS A 40 1.54 -1.34 8.86
CA LYS A 40 0.38 -0.99 9.69
C LYS A 40 -0.93 -0.93 8.89
N TYR A 41 -0.89 -0.46 7.64
CA TYR A 41 -2.07 -0.38 6.79
C TYR A 41 -2.55 -1.78 6.39
N VAL A 42 -1.62 -2.66 6.03
CA VAL A 42 -1.95 -4.06 5.71
C VAL A 42 -2.47 -4.81 6.94
N GLU A 43 -1.84 -4.65 8.11
CA GLU A 43 -2.30 -5.23 9.38
C GLU A 43 -3.69 -4.73 9.78
N ALA A 44 -4.02 -3.47 9.50
CA ALA A 44 -5.34 -2.88 9.73
C ALA A 44 -6.40 -3.27 8.68
N GLY A 45 -6.03 -4.08 7.67
CA GLY A 45 -6.91 -4.45 6.56
C GLY A 45 -7.23 -3.30 5.60
N TRP A 46 -6.43 -2.23 5.61
CA TRP A 46 -6.54 -1.11 4.66
C TRP A 46 -5.71 -1.43 3.43
N LEU A 47 -6.27 -2.25 2.55
CA LEU A 47 -5.56 -2.81 1.41
C LEU A 47 -5.70 -1.97 0.13
N GLY A 48 -6.28 -0.77 0.23
CA GLY A 48 -6.53 0.12 -0.91
C GLY A 48 -7.98 0.04 -1.40
N ARG A 49 -8.17 0.15 -2.71
CA ARG A 49 -9.50 0.28 -3.33
C ARG A 49 -10.38 -0.95 -3.09
N LYS A 50 -9.79 -2.14 -3.03
CA LYS A 50 -10.51 -3.41 -2.81
C LYS A 50 -11.18 -3.51 -1.43
N THR A 51 -10.69 -2.78 -0.43
CA THR A 51 -11.28 -2.68 0.92
C THR A 51 -11.96 -1.33 1.17
N GLY A 52 -12.05 -0.49 0.14
CA GLY A 52 -12.58 0.86 0.22
C GLY A 52 -11.69 1.85 0.99
N ARG A 53 -10.49 1.45 1.42
CA ARG A 53 -9.57 2.27 2.22
C ARG A 53 -8.12 1.78 2.10
N GLY A 54 -7.20 2.71 1.87
CA GLY A 54 -5.74 2.56 1.87
C GLY A 54 -5.08 3.90 2.19
N PHE A 55 -4.13 4.35 1.35
CA PHE A 55 -3.64 5.74 1.37
C PHE A 55 -4.74 6.76 1.11
N TYR A 56 -5.76 6.36 0.36
CA TYR A 56 -6.98 7.13 0.17
C TYR A 56 -8.20 6.37 0.73
N ASP A 57 -9.20 7.11 1.18
CA ASP A 57 -10.53 6.61 1.46
C ASP A 57 -11.34 6.64 0.16
N TYR A 58 -11.83 5.47 -0.25
CA TYR A 58 -12.57 5.26 -1.49
C TYR A 58 -14.07 5.06 -1.25
N ARG A 59 -14.57 5.36 -0.04
CA ARG A 59 -15.99 5.22 0.31
C ARG A 59 -16.88 6.33 -0.27
N GLY A 60 -16.30 7.48 -0.60
CA GLY A 60 -16.99 8.61 -1.22
C GLY A 60 -16.88 8.61 -2.76
N GLU A 61 -17.52 9.59 -3.40
CA GLU A 61 -17.41 9.79 -4.85
C GLU A 61 -15.98 10.17 -5.30
N THR A 62 -15.22 10.83 -4.44
CA THR A 62 -13.84 11.23 -4.70
C THR A 62 -12.89 10.62 -3.67
N PRO A 63 -11.73 10.05 -4.08
CA PRO A 63 -10.77 9.50 -3.14
C PRO A 63 -10.15 10.60 -2.27
N VAL A 64 -10.24 10.46 -0.95
CA VAL A 64 -9.72 11.46 0.00
C VAL A 64 -8.48 10.90 0.70
N PRO A 65 -7.35 11.60 0.78
CA PRO A 65 -6.18 11.10 1.51
C PRO A 65 -6.52 10.75 2.96
N THR A 66 -6.11 9.57 3.44
CA THR A 66 -6.34 9.14 4.83
C THR A 66 -5.36 9.78 5.83
N ARG A 67 -4.35 10.52 5.34
CA ARG A 67 -3.40 11.27 6.14
C ARG A 67 -2.73 12.39 5.34
#